data_AF-K6CYY5-F1
#
_entry.id   AF-K6CYY5-F1
#
_cell.length_a   1.000
_cell.length_b   1.000
_cell.length_c   1.000
_cell.angle_alpha   90.00
_cell.angle_beta   90.00
_cell.angle_gamma   90.00
#
_symmetry.space_group_name_H-M   'P 1'
#
loop_
_entity.id
_entity.type
_entity.pdbx_description
1 polymer ?
#
loop_
_entity_poly.entity_id
_entity_poly.type
_entity_poly.pdbx_seq_one_letter_code
_entity_poly.pdbx_strand_id
1 'polypeptide(L)'
;MKKLLTVLLGGIIALTLFVTTGNSVKAAEPTDPPTVEGDDCGCHDLIPITGAERNKIVAKFISSDVFKAKKAELLKSGFKWNGANTIEVVLPAEGVTMVGVPFFNANGVPTIYVFINGIFVGTAPAE
;
A
#
# COMPACT_ATOMS: atom_id res chain seq x y z
N MET A 1 -53.76 -14.00 4.07
CA MET A 1 -52.91 -13.09 3.27
C MET A 1 -51.87 -12.30 4.08
N LYS A 2 -51.88 -12.25 5.43
CA LYS A 2 -50.89 -11.49 6.24
C LYS A 2 -49.46 -12.07 6.21
N LYS A 3 -49.30 -13.39 6.10
CA LYS A 3 -47.99 -14.08 6.12
C LYS A 3 -47.16 -13.88 4.83
N LEU A 4 -47.83 -13.63 3.70
CA LEU A 4 -47.16 -13.37 2.41
C LEU A 4 -46.57 -11.96 2.36
N LEU A 5 -47.21 -10.98 3.00
CA LEU A 5 -46.71 -9.61 3.07
C LEU A 5 -45.36 -9.53 3.81
N THR A 6 -45.22 -10.29 4.90
CA THR A 6 -44.01 -10.29 5.74
C THR A 6 -42.82 -10.91 5.01
N VAL A 7 -43.05 -11.95 4.19
CA VAL A 7 -42.01 -12.58 3.36
C VAL A 7 -41.57 -11.66 2.22
N LEU A 8 -42.51 -10.95 1.60
CA LEU A 8 -42.21 -10.00 0.52
C LEU A 8 -41.36 -8.82 1.02
N LEU A 9 -41.71 -8.25 2.18
CA LEU A 9 -40.98 -7.14 2.79
C LEU A 9 -39.57 -7.55 3.26
N GLY A 10 -39.42 -8.77 3.82
CA GLY A 10 -38.11 -9.30 4.18
C GLY A 10 -37.20 -9.55 2.97
N GLY A 11 -37.77 -10.03 1.86
CA GLY A 11 -37.03 -10.21 0.61
C GLY A 11 -36.53 -8.90 0.00
N ILE A 12 -37.33 -7.83 0.08
CA ILE A 12 -36.94 -6.50 -0.41
C ILE A 12 -35.75 -5.94 0.40
N ILE A 13 -35.77 -6.08 1.73
CA ILE A 13 -34.66 -5.60 2.59
C ILE A 13 -33.36 -6.40 2.33
N ALA A 14 -33.46 -7.70 2.06
CA ALA A 14 -32.29 -8.51 1.72
C ALA A 14 -31.69 -8.09 0.37
N LEU A 15 -32.53 -7.72 -0.62
CA LEU A 15 -32.07 -7.27 -1.93
C LEU A 15 -31.42 -5.89 -1.89
N THR A 16 -31.87 -4.96 -1.03
CA THR A 16 -31.26 -3.61 -0.95
C THR A 16 -29.81 -3.63 -0.45
N LEU A 17 -29.40 -4.66 0.29
CA LEU A 17 -28.01 -4.84 0.75
C LEU A 17 -27.04 -5.25 -0.36
N PHE A 18 -27.53 -5.73 -1.51
CA PHE A 18 -26.69 -6.09 -2.66
C PHE A 18 -26.59 -4.98 -3.71
N VAL A 19 -27.38 -3.90 -3.58
CA VAL A 19 -27.39 -2.77 -4.53
C VAL A 19 -26.56 -1.58 -4.06
N THR A 20 -26.02 -1.60 -2.84
CA THR A 20 -24.98 -0.63 -2.44
C THR A 20 -23.66 -1.08 -3.03
N THR A 21 -23.54 -0.85 -4.33
CA THR A 21 -22.30 -0.87 -5.07
C THR A 21 -21.27 -0.09 -4.28
N GLY A 22 -20.21 -0.77 -3.85
CA GLY A 22 -18.99 -0.09 -3.42
C GLY A 22 -18.62 0.91 -4.51
N ASN A 23 -18.34 2.14 -4.13
CA ASN A 23 -17.83 3.15 -5.06
C ASN A 23 -16.57 2.56 -5.71
N SER A 24 -16.68 2.08 -6.95
CA SER A 24 -15.53 1.88 -7.79
C SER A 24 -15.00 3.27 -8.09
N VAL A 25 -14.00 3.71 -7.34
CA VAL A 25 -13.18 4.85 -7.71
C VAL A 25 -12.52 4.45 -9.02
N LYS A 26 -13.13 4.89 -10.13
CA LYS A 26 -12.52 4.81 -11.45
C LYS A 26 -11.36 5.78 -11.41
N ALA A 27 -10.12 5.28 -11.47
CA ALA A 27 -8.96 6.13 -11.69
C ALA A 27 -9.23 6.91 -12.98
N ALA A 28 -9.34 8.23 -12.90
CA ALA A 28 -9.45 9.07 -14.07
C ALA A 28 -8.12 8.98 -14.82
N GLU A 29 -8.16 8.57 -16.08
CA GLU A 29 -7.02 8.72 -16.97
C GLU A 29 -6.72 10.23 -17.10
N PRO A 30 -5.45 10.65 -17.05
CA PRO A 30 -5.09 12.06 -17.19
C PRO A 30 -5.62 12.62 -18.52
N THR A 31 -6.42 13.68 -18.43
CA THR A 31 -7.02 14.37 -19.60
C THR A 31 -6.10 15.42 -20.22
N ASP A 32 -4.86 15.54 -19.73
CA ASP A 32 -3.93 16.52 -20.25
C ASP A 32 -3.17 15.96 -21.45
N PRO A 33 -3.10 16.69 -22.59
CA PRO A 33 -2.29 16.28 -23.72
C PRO A 33 -0.81 16.19 -23.29
N PRO A 34 -0.05 15.21 -23.82
CA PRO A 34 1.31 14.95 -23.39
C PRO A 34 2.19 16.16 -23.72
N THR A 35 2.46 16.98 -22.72
CA THR A 35 3.57 17.93 -22.78
C THR A 35 4.81 17.11 -22.46
N VAL A 36 5.54 16.78 -23.52
CA VAL A 36 6.72 15.92 -23.50
C VAL A 36 7.80 16.56 -22.63
N GLU A 37 7.98 16.08 -21.41
CA GLU A 37 9.27 15.94 -20.70
C GLU A 37 9.19 14.81 -19.66
N GLY A 38 9.49 13.58 -20.07
CA GLY A 38 10.05 12.56 -19.16
C GLY A 38 9.13 11.57 -18.45
N ASP A 39 7.95 11.21 -18.99
CA ASP A 39 7.06 10.18 -18.41
C ASP A 39 7.49 8.72 -18.69
N ASP A 40 8.79 8.48 -18.87
CA ASP A 40 9.39 7.15 -18.74
C ASP A 40 10.14 7.06 -17.40
N CYS A 41 9.46 7.48 -16.32
CA CYS A 41 9.85 6.96 -15.02
C CYS A 41 9.44 5.49 -15.05
N GLY A 42 10.39 4.59 -15.35
CA GLY A 42 10.21 3.13 -15.45
C GLY A 42 9.64 2.44 -14.19
N CYS A 43 9.04 3.19 -13.28
CA CYS A 43 8.17 2.78 -12.19
C CYS A 43 7.08 1.77 -12.62
N HIS A 44 6.61 1.82 -13.86
CA HIS A 44 5.65 0.82 -14.38
C HIS A 44 6.29 -0.57 -14.63
N ASP A 45 7.60 -0.61 -14.88
CA ASP A 45 8.34 -1.87 -15.08
C ASP A 45 8.85 -2.47 -13.76
N LEU A 46 8.73 -1.72 -12.67
CA LEU A 46 9.12 -2.15 -11.33
C LEU A 46 8.07 -3.08 -10.72
N ILE A 47 8.16 -4.36 -11.07
CA ILE A 47 7.30 -5.39 -10.49
C ILE A 47 7.81 -5.77 -9.09
N PRO A 48 6.98 -5.67 -8.04
CA PRO A 48 7.36 -6.10 -6.70
C PRO A 48 7.67 -7.61 -6.66
N ILE A 49 8.72 -7.98 -5.93
CA ILE A 49 9.01 -9.38 -5.65
C ILE A 49 7.94 -9.92 -4.71
N THR A 50 7.47 -11.14 -4.98
CA THR A 50 6.53 -11.87 -4.13
C THR A 50 7.10 -13.22 -3.68
N GLY A 51 6.40 -13.88 -2.75
CA GLY A 51 6.76 -15.23 -2.32
C GLY A 51 8.02 -15.34 -1.46
N ALA A 52 8.71 -16.48 -1.59
CA ALA A 52 9.81 -16.87 -0.69
C ALA A 52 11.00 -15.90 -0.77
N GLU A 53 11.34 -15.41 -1.96
CA GLU A 53 12.48 -14.52 -2.14
C GLU A 53 12.26 -13.17 -1.46
N ARG A 54 11.05 -12.60 -1.64
CA ARG A 54 10.63 -11.42 -0.89
C ARG A 54 10.71 -11.63 0.63
N ASN A 55 10.28 -12.80 1.13
CA ASN A 55 10.33 -13.08 2.56
C ASN A 55 11.76 -13.14 3.11
N LYS A 56 12.74 -13.66 2.36
CA LYS A 56 14.15 -13.64 2.77
C LYS A 56 14.67 -12.22 2.89
N ILE A 57 14.42 -11.39 1.88
CA ILE A 57 14.85 -9.98 1.86
C ILE A 57 14.21 -9.23 3.03
N VAL A 58 12.90 -9.37 3.22
CA VAL A 58 12.17 -8.72 4.32
C VAL A 58 12.69 -9.20 5.68
N ALA A 59 12.89 -10.50 5.88
CA ALA A 59 13.40 -11.02 7.15
C ALA A 59 14.80 -10.47 7.50
N LYS A 60 15.69 -10.40 6.51
CA LYS A 60 17.01 -9.78 6.67
C LYS A 60 16.89 -8.28 6.97
N PHE A 61 16.04 -7.58 6.21
CA PHE A 61 15.83 -6.14 6.35
C PHE A 61 15.25 -5.75 7.72
N ILE A 62 14.20 -6.42 8.20
CA ILE A 62 13.59 -6.11 9.50
C ILE A 62 14.52 -6.41 10.67
N SER A 63 15.50 -7.29 10.45
CA SER A 63 16.54 -7.61 11.43
C SER A 63 17.65 -6.55 11.47
N SER A 64 17.72 -5.65 10.50
CA SER A 64 18.74 -4.60 10.44
C SER A 64 18.54 -3.52 11.51
N ASP A 65 19.65 -2.95 11.97
CA ASP A 65 19.61 -1.87 12.97
C ASP A 65 19.02 -0.58 12.40
N VAL A 66 19.25 -0.30 11.11
CA VAL A 66 18.69 0.86 10.41
C VAL A 66 17.15 0.82 10.46
N PHE A 67 16.55 -0.33 10.11
CA PHE A 67 15.10 -0.48 10.20
C PHE A 67 14.60 -0.38 11.64
N LYS A 68 15.25 -1.08 12.59
CA LYS A 68 14.83 -1.05 13.99
C LYS A 68 14.86 0.35 14.57
N ALA A 69 15.91 1.13 14.27
CA ALA A 69 16.05 2.50 14.71
C ALA A 69 14.94 3.39 14.12
N LYS A 70 14.73 3.35 12.79
CA LYS A 70 13.69 4.14 12.14
C LYS A 70 12.29 3.75 12.61
N LYS A 71 12.01 2.45 12.76
CA LYS A 71 10.76 1.96 13.33
C LYS A 71 10.54 2.52 14.74
N ALA A 72 11.56 2.45 15.61
CA ALA A 72 11.43 2.95 16.98
C ALA A 72 11.19 4.47 17.03
N GLU A 73 11.85 5.23 16.16
CA GLU A 73 11.62 6.66 15.97
C GLU A 73 10.16 6.94 15.57
N LEU A 74 9.66 6.27 14.53
CA LEU A 74 8.31 6.49 14.01
C LEU A 74 7.22 6.09 15.01
N LEU A 75 7.40 4.98 15.72
CA LEU A 75 6.48 4.57 16.78
C LEU A 75 6.43 5.60 17.92
N LYS A 76 7.56 6.22 18.28
CA LYS A 76 7.60 7.31 19.28
C LYS A 76 6.89 8.57 18.79
N SER A 77 6.95 8.86 17.48
CA SER A 77 6.24 9.96 16.84
C SER A 77 4.75 9.69 16.61
N GLY A 78 4.22 8.54 17.05
CA GLY A 78 2.79 8.22 16.99
C GLY A 78 2.35 7.48 15.73
N PHE A 79 3.28 7.09 14.85
CA PHE A 79 2.96 6.23 13.72
C PHE A 79 2.72 4.79 14.17
N LYS A 80 1.99 4.04 13.35
CA LYS A 80 1.72 2.60 13.52
C LYS A 80 2.34 1.81 12.39
N TRP A 81 2.81 0.61 12.70
CA TRP A 81 3.33 -0.34 11.71
C TRP A 81 2.46 -1.61 11.71
N ASN A 82 1.96 -1.99 10.53
CA ASN A 82 1.02 -3.09 10.36
C ASN A 82 1.69 -4.45 10.08
N GLY A 83 3.00 -4.55 10.31
CA GLY A 83 3.74 -5.80 10.24
C GLY A 83 4.48 -6.01 8.93
N ALA A 84 5.18 -7.15 8.84
CA ALA A 84 6.11 -7.43 7.76
C ALA A 84 5.41 -7.77 6.43
N ASN A 85 4.13 -8.13 6.43
CA ASN A 85 3.37 -8.46 5.22
C ASN A 85 3.06 -7.24 4.35
N THR A 86 3.08 -6.03 4.90
CA THR A 86 2.81 -4.78 4.16
C THR A 86 4.05 -4.18 3.52
N ILE A 87 5.22 -4.80 3.70
CA ILE A 87 6.48 -4.33 3.11
C ILE A 87 6.52 -4.68 1.62
N GLU A 88 6.89 -3.71 0.79
CA GLU A 88 7.11 -3.91 -0.64
C GLU A 88 8.60 -3.99 -0.93
N VAL A 89 8.99 -4.88 -1.84
CA VAL A 89 10.38 -5.08 -2.25
C VAL A 89 10.46 -5.06 -3.75
N VAL A 90 11.36 -4.24 -4.29
CA VAL A 90 11.58 -4.04 -5.72
C VAL A 90 13.08 -4.11 -6.00
N LEU A 91 13.46 -4.69 -7.14
CA LEU A 91 14.84 -4.68 -7.64
C LEU A 91 14.91 -3.84 -8.92
N PRO A 92 15.10 -2.51 -8.82
CA PRO A 92 15.08 -1.64 -10.00
C PRO A 92 16.28 -1.83 -10.94
N ALA A 93 17.38 -2.37 -10.42
CA ALA A 93 18.58 -2.69 -11.18
C ALA A 93 19.35 -3.82 -10.49
N GLU A 94 20.30 -4.43 -11.20
CA GLU A 94 21.19 -5.43 -10.61
C GLU A 94 21.96 -4.85 -9.41
N GLY A 95 21.95 -5.58 -8.28
CA GLY A 95 22.61 -5.13 -7.05
C GLY A 95 21.88 -4.03 -6.27
N VAL A 96 20.71 -3.58 -6.73
CA VAL A 96 19.90 -2.57 -6.04
C VAL A 96 18.66 -3.22 -5.45
N THR A 97 18.52 -3.16 -4.13
CA THR A 97 17.31 -3.58 -3.41
C THR A 97 16.60 -2.37 -2.84
N MET A 98 15.38 -2.10 -3.31
CA MET A 98 14.50 -1.08 -2.78
C MET A 98 13.43 -1.73 -1.91
N VAL A 99 13.24 -1.20 -0.70
CA VAL A 99 12.25 -1.67 0.27
C VAL A 99 11.36 -0.51 0.68
N GLY A 100 10.07 -0.61 0.39
CA GLY A 100 9.04 0.33 0.83
C GLY A 100 8.35 -0.18 2.08
N VAL A 101 8.33 0.61 3.15
CA VAL A 101 7.65 0.26 4.40
C VAL A 101 6.54 1.26 4.71
N PRO A 102 5.27 0.86 4.67
CA PRO A 102 4.18 1.74 5.05
C PRO A 102 4.10 1.87 6.58
N PHE A 103 4.10 3.12 7.04
CA PHE A 103 3.74 3.51 8.40
C PHE A 103 2.50 4.39 8.36
N PHE A 104 1.61 4.24 9.33
CA PHE A 104 0.31 4.91 9.34
C PHE A 104 0.28 5.97 10.43
N ASN A 105 -0.09 7.21 10.07
CA ASN A 105 -0.24 8.28 11.05
C ASN A 105 -1.52 8.09 11.90
N ALA A 106 -1.79 9.03 12.82
CA ALA A 106 -2.96 8.98 13.69
C ALA A 106 -4.31 8.94 12.94
N ASN A 107 -4.35 9.48 11.71
CA ASN A 107 -5.53 9.49 10.84
C ASN A 107 -5.63 8.22 9.97
N GLY A 108 -4.68 7.28 10.11
CA GLY A 108 -4.62 6.07 9.30
C GLY A 108 -4.12 6.29 7.87
N VAL A 109 -3.54 7.46 7.56
CA VAL A 109 -2.95 7.74 6.25
C VAL A 109 -1.56 7.10 6.20
N PRO A 110 -1.25 6.28 5.18
CA PRO A 110 0.07 5.67 5.04
C PRO A 110 1.09 6.69 4.48
N THR A 111 2.27 6.69 5.08
CA THR A 111 3.49 7.26 4.52
C THR A 111 4.46 6.11 4.28
N ILE A 112 4.95 5.98 3.06
CA ILE A 112 5.87 4.91 2.67
C ILE A 112 7.28 5.40 2.96
N TYR A 113 7.99 4.71 3.85
CA TYR A 113 9.41 4.95 4.12
C TYR A 113 10.25 4.06 3.22
N VAL A 114 11.08 4.68 2.38
CA VAL A 114 11.85 3.99 1.34
C VAL A 114 13.28 3.77 1.81
N PHE A 115 13.76 2.54 1.61
CA PHE A 115 15.11 2.13 1.89
C PHE A 115 15.75 1.56 0.63
N ILE A 116 16.97 2.01 0.29
CA ILE A 116 17.76 1.47 -0.82
C ILE A 116 19.01 0.83 -0.24
N ASN A 117 19.23 -0.45 -0.55
CA ASN A 117 20.35 -1.25 -0.04
C ASN A 117 20.46 -1.20 1.50
N GLY A 118 19.31 -1.13 2.18
CA GLY A 118 19.22 -1.07 3.64
C GLY A 118 19.42 0.32 4.26
N ILE A 119 19.63 1.36 3.45
CA ILE A 119 19.78 2.75 3.90
C ILE A 119 18.47 3.49 3.68
N PHE A 120 18.02 4.27 4.67
CA PHE A 120 16.85 5.14 4.52
C PHE A 120 17.13 6.29 3.54
N VAL A 121 16.26 6.48 2.55
CA VAL A 121 16.47 7.50 1.49
C VAL A 121 15.36 8.55 1.41
N GLY A 122 14.19 8.31 2.01
CA GLY A 122 13.10 9.28 1.99
C GLY A 122 11.72 8.66 2.14
N THR A 123 10.70 9.47 1.90
CA THR A 123 9.28 9.10 2.04
C THR A 123 8.51 9.28 0.73
N ALA A 124 7.42 8.54 0.60
CA ALA A 124 6.41 8.73 -0.45
C ALA A 124 5.00 8.81 0.17
N PRO A 125 4.17 9.83 -0.18
CA PRO A 125 4.57 11.02 -0.94
C PRO A 125 5.70 11.78 -0.21
N ALA A 126 6.51 12.51 -0.98
CA ALA A 126 7.59 13.32 -0.40
C ALA A 126 7.00 14.38 0.54
N GLU A 127 7.65 14.59 1.69
CA GLU A 127 7.35 15.71 2.60
C GLU A 127 7.96 17.02 2.08
#